data_AF-A0A0G4KQV2-F1
#
_entry.id   AF-A0A0G4KQV2-F1
#
_cell.length_a   1.000
_cell.length_b   1.000
_cell.length_c   1.000
_cell.angle_alpha   90.00
_cell.angle_beta   90.00
_cell.angle_gamma   90.00
#
_symmetry.space_group_name_H-M   'P 1'
#
loop_
_entity.id
_entity.type
_entity.pdbx_description
1 polymer ?
#
loop_
_entity_poly.entity_id
_entity_poly.type
_entity_poly.pdbx_seq_one_letter_code
_entity_poly.pdbx_strand_id
1 'polypeptide(L)'
;MKEAMQKFWAQLPDERKAGVEGAQLDKLHRSLLSRLDFYTAKLVGIENYQATTLERLHIQRSALYNLLSQRESKIQFQMAGEQRRLAHASKRDSTAMKTISLLGAIFLPGTFLASVFSMTFFDFGAGAETVVSTQLWVYFVITVPVTAAI
;
A
#
# COMPACT_ATOMS: atom_id res chain seq x y z
N MET A 1 -36.43 -36.99 -22.37
CA MET A 1 -36.21 -37.07 -23.84
C MET A 1 -36.00 -38.50 -24.33
N LYS A 2 -35.11 -39.31 -23.73
CA LYS A 2 -34.89 -40.71 -24.12
C LYS A 2 -36.15 -41.58 -24.05
N GLU A 3 -36.91 -41.46 -22.96
CA GLU A 3 -38.19 -42.16 -22.79
C GLU A 3 -39.24 -41.77 -23.83
N ALA A 4 -39.28 -40.50 -24.24
CA ALA A 4 -40.20 -40.04 -25.28
C ALA A 4 -39.85 -40.63 -26.65
N MET A 5 -38.54 -40.73 -26.95
CA MET A 5 -38.05 -41.36 -28.18
C MET A 5 -38.34 -42.87 -28.20
N GLN A 6 -38.18 -43.56 -27.07
CA GLN A 6 -38.53 -44.98 -26.93
C GLN A 6 -40.05 -45.21 -27.04
N LYS A 7 -40.87 -44.34 -26.44
CA LYS A 7 -42.33 -44.38 -26.58
C LYS A 7 -42.77 -44.16 -28.03
N PHE A 8 -42.13 -43.24 -28.75
CA PHE A 8 -42.38 -43.02 -30.18
C PHE A 8 -42.09 -44.28 -31.01
N TRP A 9 -40.97 -44.96 -30.76
CA TRP A 9 -40.63 -46.20 -31.44
C TRP A 9 -41.61 -47.35 -31.12
N ALA A 10 -42.04 -47.44 -29.86
CA ALA A 10 -43.01 -48.44 -29.41
C ALA A 10 -44.41 -48.26 -30.04
N GLN A 11 -44.81 -47.02 -30.33
CA GLN A 11 -46.13 -46.69 -30.90
C GLN A 11 -46.19 -46.79 -32.44
N LEU A 12 -45.07 -47.05 -33.13
CA LEU A 12 -45.06 -47.16 -34.59
C LEU A 12 -45.73 -48.49 -35.05
N PRO A 13 -46.62 -48.47 -36.07
CA PRO A 13 -47.18 -49.69 -36.66
C PRO A 13 -46.09 -50.58 -37.29
N ASP A 14 -46.23 -51.90 -37.19
CA ASP A 14 -45.21 -52.85 -37.68
C ASP A 14 -45.01 -52.81 -39.19
N GLU A 15 -46.04 -52.43 -39.96
CA GLU A 15 -45.95 -52.17 -41.41
C GLU A 15 -44.94 -51.07 -41.76
N ARG A 16 -44.78 -50.05 -40.89
CA ARG A 16 -43.81 -48.96 -41.08
C ARG A 16 -42.40 -49.31 -40.58
N LYS A 17 -42.29 -50.32 -39.73
CA LYS A 17 -40.99 -50.86 -39.27
C LYS A 17 -40.44 -51.89 -40.27
N ALA A 18 -41.30 -52.46 -41.11
CA ALA A 18 -40.95 -53.41 -42.15
C ALA A 18 -40.38 -52.71 -43.41
N GLY A 19 -39.57 -53.44 -44.19
CA GLY A 19 -39.01 -52.96 -45.45
C GLY A 19 -37.79 -52.03 -45.33
N VAL A 20 -37.36 -51.49 -46.47
CA VAL A 20 -36.13 -50.67 -46.59
C VAL A 20 -36.26 -49.34 -45.83
N GLU A 21 -37.44 -48.74 -45.81
CA GLU A 21 -37.71 -47.48 -45.10
C GLU A 21 -37.67 -47.67 -43.57
N GLY A 22 -38.22 -48.77 -43.05
CA GLY A 22 -38.15 -49.10 -41.62
C GLY A 22 -36.72 -49.31 -41.12
N ALA A 23 -35.85 -49.93 -41.94
CA ALA A 23 -34.44 -50.09 -41.62
C ALA A 23 -33.67 -48.75 -41.58
N GLN A 24 -34.02 -47.79 -42.43
CA GLN A 24 -33.45 -46.43 -42.36
C GLN A 24 -33.96 -45.68 -41.12
N LEU A 25 -35.24 -45.85 -40.78
CA LEU A 25 -35.84 -45.25 -39.59
C LEU A 25 -35.24 -45.80 -38.29
N ASP A 26 -34.96 -47.10 -38.19
CA ASP A 26 -34.26 -47.71 -37.03
C ASP A 26 -32.84 -47.15 -36.88
N LYS A 27 -32.09 -47.03 -37.98
CA LYS A 27 -30.75 -46.42 -37.95
C LYS A 27 -30.80 -44.97 -37.46
N LEU A 28 -31.78 -44.18 -37.93
CA LEU A 28 -31.98 -42.81 -37.48
C LEU A 28 -32.37 -42.76 -36.00
N HIS A 29 -33.31 -43.61 -35.58
CA HIS A 29 -33.77 -43.72 -34.20
C HIS A 29 -32.62 -44.03 -33.24
N ARG A 30 -31.78 -45.02 -33.56
CA ARG A 30 -30.59 -45.38 -32.77
C ARG A 30 -29.57 -44.24 -32.74
N SER A 31 -29.30 -43.61 -33.87
CA SER A 31 -28.40 -42.44 -33.95
C SER A 31 -28.88 -41.29 -33.06
N LEU A 32 -30.19 -41.00 -33.07
CA LEU A 32 -30.79 -39.99 -32.21
C LEU A 32 -30.68 -40.35 -30.73
N LEU A 33 -30.93 -41.61 -30.35
CA LEU A 33 -30.74 -42.08 -28.97
C LEU A 33 -29.29 -41.92 -28.51
N SER A 34 -28.32 -42.33 -29.33
CA SER A 34 -26.90 -42.18 -29.00
C SER A 34 -26.50 -40.71 -28.82
N ARG A 35 -27.03 -39.80 -29.64
CA ARG A 35 -26.80 -38.35 -29.48
C ARG A 35 -27.40 -37.83 -28.18
N LEU A 36 -28.61 -38.24 -27.83
CA LEU A 36 -29.25 -37.84 -26.57
C LEU A 36 -28.47 -38.33 -25.34
N ASP A 37 -27.98 -39.56 -25.37
CA ASP A 37 -27.13 -40.10 -24.31
C ASP A 37 -25.82 -39.30 -24.19
N PHE A 38 -25.20 -38.98 -25.34
CA PHE A 38 -24.00 -38.13 -25.36
C PHE A 38 -24.25 -36.73 -24.78
N TYR A 39 -25.36 -36.06 -25.16
CA TYR A 39 -25.68 -34.74 -24.61
C TYR A 39 -26.00 -34.79 -23.12
N THR A 40 -26.67 -35.84 -22.65
CA THR A 40 -26.96 -36.03 -21.23
C THR A 40 -25.65 -36.20 -20.45
N ALA A 41 -24.75 -37.07 -20.93
CA ALA A 41 -23.43 -37.25 -20.32
C ALA A 41 -22.60 -35.95 -20.33
N LYS A 42 -22.66 -35.18 -21.41
CA LYS A 42 -21.97 -33.88 -21.51
C LYS A 42 -22.52 -32.87 -20.52
N LEU A 43 -23.83 -32.78 -20.35
CA LEU A 43 -24.46 -31.86 -19.40
C LEU A 43 -24.09 -32.20 -17.95
N VAL A 44 -24.16 -33.47 -17.59
CA VAL A 44 -23.72 -33.96 -16.27
C VAL A 44 -22.23 -33.67 -16.05
N GLY A 45 -21.41 -33.85 -17.09
CA GLY A 45 -20.00 -33.47 -17.06
C GLY A 45 -19.82 -31.98 -16.75
N ILE A 46 -20.49 -31.11 -17.49
CA ILE A 46 -20.40 -29.65 -17.31
C ILE A 46 -20.85 -29.21 -15.92
N GLU A 47 -21.94 -29.78 -15.41
CA GLU A 47 -22.45 -29.49 -14.06
C GLU A 47 -21.43 -29.86 -12.98
N ASN A 48 -20.81 -31.04 -13.09
CA ASN A 48 -19.74 -31.48 -12.19
C ASN A 48 -18.48 -30.59 -12.31
N TYR A 49 -18.14 -30.14 -13.52
CA TYR A 49 -17.03 -29.21 -13.73
C TYR A 49 -17.29 -27.84 -13.11
N GLN A 50 -18.54 -27.36 -13.13
CA GLN A 50 -18.91 -26.08 -12.53
C GLN A 50 -18.66 -26.10 -11.01
N ALA A 51 -19.19 -27.11 -10.31
CA ALA A 51 -19.05 -27.23 -8.87
C ALA A 51 -17.57 -27.32 -8.45
N THR A 52 -16.80 -28.19 -9.10
CA THR A 52 -15.38 -28.40 -8.78
C THR A 52 -14.50 -27.19 -9.15
N THR A 53 -14.84 -26.45 -10.19
CA THR A 53 -14.07 -25.26 -10.60
C THR A 53 -14.35 -24.09 -9.69
N LEU A 54 -15.60 -23.88 -9.27
CA LEU A 54 -15.94 -22.85 -8.29
C LEU A 54 -15.25 -23.10 -6.95
N GLU A 55 -15.26 -24.34 -6.47
CA GLU A 55 -14.58 -24.69 -5.21
C GLU A 55 -13.07 -24.46 -5.30
N ARG A 56 -12.44 -24.88 -6.41
CA ARG A 56 -11.01 -24.62 -6.64
C ARG A 56 -10.68 -23.14 -6.70
N LEU A 57 -11.52 -22.33 -7.35
CA LEU A 57 -11.35 -20.88 -7.37
C LEU A 57 -11.50 -20.26 -5.98
N HIS A 58 -12.42 -20.77 -5.17
CA HIS A 58 -12.61 -20.31 -3.79
C HIS A 58 -11.38 -20.61 -2.92
N ILE A 59 -10.84 -21.84 -3.00
CA ILE A 59 -9.64 -22.25 -2.29
C ILE A 59 -8.43 -21.41 -2.74
N GLN A 60 -8.23 -21.25 -4.05
CA GLN A 60 -7.13 -20.44 -4.59
C GLN A 60 -7.21 -18.99 -4.14
N ARG A 61 -8.40 -18.39 -4.17
CA ARG A 61 -8.63 -17.03 -3.70
C ARG A 61 -8.29 -16.88 -2.22
N SER A 62 -8.74 -17.83 -1.40
CA SER A 62 -8.46 -17.83 0.04
C SER A 62 -6.96 -17.96 0.33
N ALA A 63 -6.27 -18.86 -0.38
CA ALA A 63 -4.82 -19.02 -0.27
C ALA A 63 -4.07 -17.74 -0.69
N LEU A 64 -4.51 -17.09 -1.78
CA LEU A 64 -3.94 -15.81 -2.22
C LEU A 64 -4.11 -14.71 -1.17
N TYR A 65 -5.29 -14.59 -0.56
CA TYR A 65 -5.51 -13.61 0.51
C TYR A 65 -4.61 -13.87 1.72
N ASN A 66 -4.45 -15.13 2.13
CA ASN A 66 -3.55 -15.47 3.22
C ASN A 66 -2.09 -15.14 2.89
N LEU A 67 -1.64 -15.43 1.66
CA LEU A 67 -0.30 -15.10 1.21
C LEU A 67 -0.08 -13.58 1.14
N LEU A 68 -1.05 -12.83 0.62
CA LEU A 68 -1.01 -11.37 0.58
C LEU A 68 -0.89 -10.78 1.98
N SER A 69 -1.73 -11.23 2.92
CA SER A 69 -1.69 -10.79 4.32
C SER A 69 -0.33 -11.08 4.97
N GLN A 70 0.25 -12.25 4.72
CA GLN A 70 1.59 -12.58 5.20
C GLN A 70 2.67 -11.68 4.58
N ARG A 71 2.55 -11.37 3.27
CA ARG A 71 3.48 -10.45 2.58
C ARG A 71 3.37 -9.03 3.11
N GLU A 72 2.14 -8.52 3.30
CA GLU A 72 1.86 -7.21 3.89
C GLU A 72 2.45 -7.11 5.30
N SER A 73 2.27 -8.14 6.13
CA SER A 73 2.86 -8.19 7.48
C SER A 73 4.38 -8.09 7.45
N LYS A 74 5.04 -8.78 6.51
CA LYS A 74 6.50 -8.69 6.33
C LYS A 74 6.95 -7.30 5.88
N ILE A 75 6.22 -6.69 4.95
CA ILE A 75 6.51 -5.31 4.49
C ILE A 75 6.35 -4.33 5.65
N GLN A 76 5.26 -4.43 6.42
CA GLN A 76 5.03 -3.58 7.60
C GLN A 76 6.15 -3.73 8.63
N PHE A 77 6.64 -4.95 8.87
CA PHE A 77 7.77 -5.16 9.77
C PHE A 77 9.07 -4.50 9.26
N GLN A 78 9.35 -4.62 7.96
CA GLN A 78 10.50 -3.94 7.33
C GLN A 78 10.37 -2.42 7.40
N MET A 79 9.20 -1.89 7.07
CA MET A 79 8.89 -0.46 7.17
C MET A 79 9.05 0.05 8.60
N ALA A 80 8.60 -0.69 9.62
CA ALA A 80 8.78 -0.30 11.01
C ALA A 80 10.27 -0.23 11.40
N GLY A 81 11.09 -1.16 10.89
CA GLY A 81 12.55 -1.11 11.06
C GLY A 81 13.18 0.13 10.42
N GLU A 82 12.78 0.45 9.18
CA GLU A 82 13.23 1.65 8.47
C GLU A 82 12.77 2.93 9.16
N GLN A 83 11.51 3.02 9.58
CA GLN A 83 10.96 4.13 10.34
C GLN A 83 11.72 4.33 11.65
N ARG A 84 12.08 3.25 12.35
CA ARG A 84 12.91 3.34 13.56
C ARG A 84 14.28 3.93 13.25
N ARG A 85 14.93 3.45 12.19
CA ARG A 85 16.24 3.97 11.75
C ARG A 85 16.14 5.45 11.35
N LEU A 86 15.10 5.82 10.61
CA LEU A 86 14.82 7.19 10.22
C LEU A 86 14.58 8.07 11.45
N ALA A 87 13.73 7.63 12.40
CA ALA A 87 13.47 8.36 13.64
C ALA A 87 14.75 8.55 14.48
N HIS A 88 15.63 7.56 14.55
CA HIS A 88 16.94 7.73 15.20
C HIS A 88 17.83 8.75 14.48
N ALA A 89 17.88 8.71 13.15
CA ALA A 89 18.62 9.68 12.35
C ALA A 89 18.04 11.10 12.50
N SER A 90 16.72 11.25 12.40
CA SER A 90 16.00 12.52 12.61
C SER A 90 16.14 13.04 14.03
N LYS A 91 16.21 12.17 15.05
CA LYS A 91 16.50 12.59 16.43
C LYS A 91 17.90 13.20 16.53
N ARG A 92 18.91 12.57 15.91
CA ARG A 92 20.27 13.11 15.89
C ARG A 92 20.34 14.44 15.15
N ASP A 93 19.67 14.52 14.00
CA ASP A 93 19.56 15.75 13.21
C ASP A 93 18.86 16.88 14.00
N SER A 94 17.77 16.56 14.68
CA SER A 94 17.06 17.49 15.56
C SER A 94 17.94 17.98 16.72
N THR A 95 18.77 17.12 17.31
CA THR A 95 19.73 17.54 18.32
C THR A 95 20.74 18.53 17.76
N ALA A 96 21.30 18.26 16.57
CA ALA A 96 22.22 19.20 15.91
C ALA A 96 21.54 20.53 15.60
N MET A 97 20.30 20.52 15.10
CA MET A 97 19.52 21.72 14.83
C MET A 97 19.25 22.52 16.10
N LYS A 98 18.90 21.87 17.21
CA LYS A 98 18.75 22.52 18.52
C LYS A 98 20.02 23.22 18.96
N THR A 99 21.18 22.59 18.79
CA THR A 99 22.47 23.19 19.12
C THR A 99 22.75 24.44 18.28
N ILE A 100 22.52 24.38 16.96
CA ILE A 100 22.71 25.53 16.06
C ILE A 100 21.76 26.67 16.43
N SER A 101 20.48 26.36 16.68
CA SER A 101 19.49 27.36 17.10
C SER A 101 19.85 28.00 18.44
N LEU A 102 20.32 27.22 19.41
CA LEU A 102 20.80 27.76 20.69
C LEU A 102 22.00 28.69 20.50
N LEU A 103 22.96 28.29 19.66
CA LEU A 103 24.11 29.13 19.34
C LEU A 103 23.65 30.45 18.70
N GLY A 104 22.71 30.39 17.75
CA GLY A 104 22.12 31.59 17.14
C GLY A 104 21.39 32.48 18.15
N ALA A 105 20.61 31.89 19.06
CA ALA A 105 19.88 32.60 20.10
C ALA A 105 20.82 33.34 21.08
N ILE A 106 21.99 32.77 21.37
CA ILE A 106 23.01 33.40 22.23
C ILE A 106 23.79 34.48 21.47
N PHE A 107 24.17 34.21 20.22
CA PHE A 107 25.00 35.13 19.43
C PHE A 107 24.24 36.36 18.96
N LEU A 108 22.97 36.25 18.57
CA LEU A 108 22.19 37.37 18.01
C LEU A 108 22.12 38.59 18.95
N PRO A 109 21.71 38.46 20.23
CA PRO A 109 21.67 39.59 21.16
C PRO A 109 23.05 40.16 21.46
N GLY A 110 24.05 39.29 21.67
CA GLY A 110 25.41 39.72 21.97
C GLY A 110 26.04 40.51 20.81
N THR A 111 25.86 40.05 19.58
CA THR A 111 26.41 40.72 18.39
C THR A 111 25.69 42.04 18.13
N PHE A 112 24.35 42.08 18.28
CA PHE A 112 23.57 43.30 18.14
C PHE A 112 23.98 44.38 19.15
N LEU A 113 24.05 44.02 20.44
CA LEU A 113 24.47 44.94 21.49
C LEU A 113 25.92 45.37 21.30
N ALA A 114 26.82 44.47 20.90
CA ALA A 114 28.21 44.83 20.60
C ALA A 114 28.31 45.87 19.47
N SER A 115 27.53 45.74 18.40
CA SER A 115 27.49 46.74 17.32
C SER A 115 26.94 48.09 17.79
N VAL A 116 25.84 48.11 18.55
CA VAL A 116 25.24 49.34 19.08
C VAL A 116 26.20 50.05 20.03
N PHE A 117 26.78 49.32 20.97
CA PHE A 117 27.66 49.88 21.98
C PHE A 117 29.06 50.23 21.46
N SER A 118 29.54 49.56 20.40
CA SER A 118 30.80 49.93 19.72
C SER A 118 30.72 51.32 19.10
N MET A 119 29.57 51.68 18.52
CA MET A 119 29.35 53.02 17.97
C MET A 119 29.26 54.10 19.04
N THR A 120 28.85 53.77 20.27
CA THR A 120 28.64 54.75 21.36
C THR A 120 29.81 54.86 22.33
N PHE A 121 30.60 53.81 22.53
CA PHE A 121 31.72 53.80 23.49
C PHE A 121 33.06 54.21 22.89
N PHE A 122 33.21 54.18 21.56
CA PHE A 122 34.38 54.68 20.83
C PHE A 122 34.08 56.05 20.22
N ASP A 123 33.99 57.10 21.05
CA ASP A 123 33.97 58.48 20.57
C ASP A 123 35.40 59.05 20.61
N PHE A 124 36.02 59.21 19.43
CA PHE A 124 37.35 59.78 19.29
C PHE A 124 37.28 61.31 19.30
N GLY A 125 36.90 61.88 20.44
CA GLY A 125 37.02 63.31 20.69
C GLY A 125 38.49 63.73 20.64
N ALA A 126 38.78 64.81 19.91
CA ALA A 126 40.14 65.31 19.70
C ALA A 126 40.86 65.64 21.03
N GLY A 127 41.71 64.73 21.51
CA GLY A 127 42.82 65.07 22.41
C GLY A 127 42.84 64.49 23.83
N ALA A 128 42.28 63.31 24.14
CA ALA A 128 42.43 62.71 25.48
C ALA A 128 42.86 61.24 25.46
N GLU A 129 43.90 60.96 26.23
CA GLU A 129 44.37 59.62 26.62
C GLU A 129 43.28 58.86 27.39
N THR A 130 42.66 57.86 26.75
CA THR A 130 42.46 56.48 27.23
C THR A 130 41.44 55.80 26.30
N VAL A 131 41.93 54.80 25.57
CA VAL A 131 41.32 54.21 24.36
C VAL A 131 40.15 53.24 24.67
N VAL A 132 39.59 53.27 25.89
CA VAL A 132 38.44 52.44 26.30
C VAL A 132 37.60 53.21 27.32
N SER A 133 36.30 53.42 27.03
CA SER A 133 35.36 54.05 27.97
C SER A 133 35.19 53.21 29.25
N THR A 134 35.26 53.86 30.42
CA THR A 134 35.06 53.25 31.75
C THR A 134 33.68 52.59 31.92
N GLN A 135 32.72 52.86 31.03
CA GLN A 135 31.37 52.32 31.05
C GLN A 135 31.20 50.96 30.34
N LEU A 136 32.27 50.32 29.90
CA LEU A 136 32.24 48.99 29.25
C LEU A 136 31.53 47.91 30.10
N TRP A 137 31.45 48.09 31.42
CA TRP A 137 30.65 47.23 32.31
C TRP A 137 29.15 47.19 31.96
N VAL A 138 28.59 48.28 31.41
CA VAL A 138 27.16 48.39 31.06
C VAL A 138 26.79 47.41 29.95
N TYR A 139 27.71 47.14 29.01
CA TYR A 139 27.55 46.12 27.99
C TYR A 139 27.29 44.74 28.60
N PHE A 140 28.09 44.32 29.59
CA PHE A 140 27.92 43.02 30.24
C PHE A 140 26.63 42.95 31.08
N VAL A 141 26.29 44.04 31.78
CA VAL A 141 25.08 44.12 32.61
C VAL A 141 23.79 44.01 31.80
N ILE A 142 23.78 44.48 30.54
CA ILE A 142 22.59 44.39 29.68
C ILE A 142 22.61 43.10 28.85
N THR A 143 23.76 42.70 28.30
CA THR A 143 23.85 41.56 27.38
C THR A 143 23.55 40.23 28.05
N VAL A 144 24.00 40.03 29.29
CA VAL A 144 23.78 38.78 30.04
C VAL A 144 22.29 38.53 30.33
N PRO A 145 21.52 39.46 30.93
CA PRO A 145 20.10 39.23 31.18
C PRO A 145 19.25 39.15 29.91
N VAL A 146 19.58 39.91 28.85
CA VAL A 146 18.88 39.79 27.56
C VAL A 146 19.09 38.41 26.94
N THR A 147 20.31 37.90 26.99
CA THR A 147 20.63 36.54 26.51
C THR A 147 20.00 35.46 27.40
N ALA A 148 19.93 35.67 28.71
CA ALA A 148 19.36 34.72 29.66
C ALA A 148 17.82 34.69 29.66
N ALA A 149 17.17 35.73 29.15
CA ALA A 149 15.70 35.82 29.05
C ALA A 149 15.13 35.07 27.82
N ILE A 150 15.99 34.61 26.90
CA ILE A 150 15.66 33.84 25.69
C ILE A 150 15.87 32.36 25.97
#